data_AF-A0A3B9K0M9-F1
#
_entry.id   AF-A0A3B9K0M9-F1
#
_cell.length_a   1.000
_cell.length_b   1.000
_cell.length_c   1.000
_cell.angle_alpha   90.00
_cell.angle_beta   90.00
_cell.angle_gamma   90.00
#
_symmetry.space_group_name_H-M   'P 1'
#
loop_
_entity.id
_entity.type
_entity.pdbx_description
1 polymer ?
#
loop_
_entity_poly.entity_id
_entity_poly.type
_entity_poly.pdbx_seq_one_letter_code
_entity_poly.pdbx_strand_id
1 'polypeptide(L)' 'MSKKFILHMITPEGNLSPFDVNMAIDAGYEAVIPYTGVQIEDVSTLVQDAIFSRGPEGVKRTGIFI' A
#
# COMPACT_ATOMS: atom_id res chain seq x y z
N MET A 1 16.62 4.42 -13.26
CA MET A 1 15.18 4.76 -13.22
C MET A 1 14.79 5.05 -11.78
N SER A 2 13.91 6.01 -11.53
CA SER A 2 13.38 6.26 -10.17
C SER A 2 12.57 5.05 -9.69
N LYS A 3 12.57 4.80 -8.37
CA LYS A 3 11.69 3.79 -7.76
C LYS A 3 10.23 4.17 -8.00
N LYS A 4 9.37 3.18 -8.22
CA LYS A 4 7.93 3.40 -8.45
C LYS A 4 7.20 3.87 -7.20
N PHE A 5 6.17 4.69 -7.37
CA PHE A 5 5.18 4.98 -6.33
C PHE A 5 4.25 3.79 -6.13
N ILE A 6 4.20 3.23 -4.91
CA ILE A 6 3.37 2.08 -4.57
C ILE A 6 2.49 2.43 -3.37
N LEU A 7 1.18 2.15 -3.45
CA LEU A 7 0.24 2.25 -2.34
C LEU A 7 -0.14 0.84 -1.88
N HIS A 8 0.18 0.48 -0.64
CA HIS A 8 -0.32 -0.73 -0.01
C HIS A 8 -1.64 -0.39 0.69
N MET A 9 -2.72 -1.05 0.29
CA MET A 9 -4.05 -0.83 0.84
C MET A 9 -4.47 -2.05 1.65
N ILE A 10 -4.58 -1.85 2.96
CA ILE A 10 -4.84 -2.89 3.96
C ILE A 10 -6.28 -2.71 4.43
N THR A 11 -7.07 -3.77 4.44
CA THR A 11 -8.46 -3.70 4.88
C THR A 11 -8.90 -5.00 5.55
N PRO A 12 -9.76 -4.94 6.58
CA PRO A 12 -10.43 -6.13 7.10
C PRO A 12 -11.51 -6.65 6.14
N GLU A 13 -11.94 -5.85 5.18
CA GLU A 13 -12.98 -6.20 4.23
C GLU A 13 -12.49 -7.21 3.18
N GLY A 14 -13.43 -7.90 2.53
CA GLY A 14 -13.13 -8.88 1.49
C GLY A 14 -12.64 -8.27 0.17
N ASN A 15 -12.84 -6.97 -0.04
CA ASN A 15 -12.44 -6.24 -1.23
C ASN A 15 -12.05 -4.81 -0.88
N LEU A 16 -11.19 -4.20 -1.69
CA LEU A 16 -10.99 -2.76 -1.66
C LEU A 16 -12.14 -2.04 -2.37
N SER A 17 -12.43 -0.83 -1.90
CA SER A 17 -13.30 0.10 -2.61
C SER A 17 -12.68 0.46 -3.97
N PRO A 18 -13.39 0.23 -5.10
CA PRO A 18 -12.92 0.67 -6.41
C PRO A 18 -12.72 2.20 -6.48
N PHE A 19 -13.46 2.96 -5.67
CA PHE A 19 -13.30 4.41 -5.57
C PHE A 19 -11.92 4.78 -5.01
N ASP A 20 -11.50 4.13 -3.92
CA ASP A 20 -10.19 4.41 -3.31
C ASP A 20 -9.04 3.97 -4.22
N VAL A 21 -9.21 2.86 -4.95
CA VAL A 21 -8.25 2.40 -5.97
C VAL A 21 -8.12 3.43 -7.09
N ASN A 22 -9.24 3.92 -7.64
CA ASN A 22 -9.22 4.94 -8.69
C ASN A 22 -8.56 6.23 -8.20
N MET A 23 -8.90 6.70 -7.01
CA MET A 23 -8.28 7.88 -6.41
C MET A 23 -6.77 7.74 -6.24
N ALA A 24 -6.28 6.57 -5.85
CA ALA A 24 -4.85 6.32 -5.71
C ALA A 24 -4.12 6.41 -7.06
N ILE A 25 -4.70 5.81 -8.11
CA ILE A 25 -4.15 5.87 -9.47
C ILE A 25 -4.17 7.31 -10.00
N ASP A 26 -5.28 8.02 -9.84
CA ASP A 26 -5.41 9.42 -10.28
C ASP A 26 -4.46 10.37 -9.51
N ALA A 27 -4.12 10.03 -8.26
CA ALA A 27 -3.11 10.74 -7.47
C ALA A 27 -1.66 10.46 -7.91
N GLY A 28 -1.44 9.56 -8.87
CA GLY A 28 -0.12 9.27 -9.45
C GLY A 28 0.60 8.08 -8.82
N TYR A 29 -0.06 7.24 -8.03
CA TYR A 29 0.50 5.95 -7.66
C TYR A 29 0.57 5.02 -8.88
N GLU A 30 1.71 4.37 -9.08
CA GLU A 30 1.95 3.50 -10.24
C GLU A 30 1.51 2.05 -9.97
N ALA A 31 1.30 1.70 -8.70
CA ALA A 31 0.78 0.41 -8.29
C ALA A 31 -0.03 0.54 -6.99
N VAL A 32 -1.14 -0.19 -6.94
CA VAL A 32 -1.99 -0.33 -5.75
C VAL A 32 -2.05 -1.80 -5.40
N ILE A 33 -1.56 -2.16 -4.20
CA ILE A 33 -1.43 -3.55 -3.76
C ILE A 33 -2.45 -3.84 -2.67
N PRO A 34 -3.46 -4.70 -2.93
CA PRO A 34 -4.49 -5.03 -1.97
C PRO A 34 -4.04 -6.08 -0.95
N TYR A 35 -4.41 -5.86 0.31
CA TYR A 35 -4.40 -6.86 1.39
C TYR A 35 -5.79 -6.86 2.03
N THR A 36 -6.54 -7.93 1.82
CA THR A 36 -7.95 -8.07 2.23
C THR A 36 -8.10 -9.11 3.35
N GLY A 37 -9.12 -8.97 4.19
CA GLY A 37 -9.35 -9.89 5.32
C GLY A 37 -8.29 -9.78 6.42
N VAL A 38 -7.57 -8.66 6.49
CA VAL A 38 -6.44 -8.46 7.40
C VAL A 38 -6.93 -8.24 8.83
N GLN A 39 -6.31 -8.91 9.80
CA GLN A 39 -6.57 -8.69 11.23
C GLN A 39 -5.59 -7.67 11.82
N ILE A 40 -5.93 -7.11 12.98
CA ILE A 40 -5.13 -6.04 13.61
C ILE A 40 -3.70 -6.48 13.94
N GLU A 41 -3.53 -7.77 14.27
CA GLU A 41 -2.23 -8.36 14.59
C GLU A 41 -1.30 -8.45 13.37
N ASP A 42 -1.85 -8.53 12.16
CA ASP A 42 -1.10 -8.67 10.91
C ASP A 42 -0.54 -7.32 10.42
N VAL A 43 -1.18 -6.21 10.78
CA VAL A 43 -0.90 -4.87 10.24
C VAL A 43 0.55 -4.47 10.44
N SER A 44 1.10 -4.71 11.63
CA SER A 44 2.48 -4.32 11.96
C SER A 44 3.50 -5.00 11.03
N THR A 45 3.35 -6.32 10.83
CA THR A 45 4.23 -7.10 9.97
C THR A 45 4.13 -6.65 8.51
N LEU A 46 2.91 -6.45 8.00
CA LEU A 46 2.69 -5.98 6.63
C LEU A 46 3.32 -4.61 6.38
N VAL A 47 3.15 -3.67 7.32
CA VAL A 47 3.74 -2.33 7.19
C VAL A 47 5.26 -2.39 7.27
N GLN A 48 5.83 -3.16 8.19
CA GLN A 48 7.29 -3.33 8.30
C GLN A 48 7.89 -3.88 7.00
N ASP A 49 7.30 -4.94 6.45
CA ASP A 49 7.79 -5.54 5.19
C ASP A 49 7.70 -4.57 4.01
N ALA A 50 6.63 -3.78 3.94
CA ALA A 50 6.44 -2.77 2.90
C ALA A 50 7.50 -1.64 2.97
N ILE A 51 7.84 -1.15 4.16
CA ILE A 51 8.77 -0.02 4.31
C ILE A 51 10.24 -0.45 4.29
N PHE A 52 10.60 -1.57 4.92
CA PHE A 52 12.01 -1.99 5.03
C PHE A 52 12.57 -2.54 3.73
N SER A 53 11.75 -3.22 2.92
CA SER A 53 12.19 -3.84 1.66
C SER A 53 12.59 -2.81 0.58
N ARG A 54 12.24 -1.54 0.74
CA ARG A 54 12.39 -0.51 -0.31
C ARG A 54 13.53 0.49 -0.08
N GLY A 55 14.18 0.45 1.08
CA GLY A 55 15.27 1.36 1.44
C GLY A 55 14.87 2.86 1.47
N PRO A 56 15.79 3.79 1.76
CA PRO A 56 15.46 5.19 2.03
C PRO A 56 14.76 5.94 0.89
N GLU A 57 15.10 5.66 -0.36
CA GLU A 57 14.48 6.33 -1.52
C GLU A 57 13.18 5.66 -1.96
N GLY A 58 13.04 4.35 -1.72
CA GLY A 58 11.81 3.63 -2.06
C GLY A 58 10.72 3.83 -1.02
N VAL A 59 11.07 3.93 0.27
CA VAL A 59 10.09 4.16 1.35
C VAL A 59 9.39 5.52 1.20
N LYS A 60 10.10 6.57 0.77
CA LYS A 60 9.51 7.88 0.44
C LYS A 60 8.46 7.83 -0.67
N ARG A 61 8.47 6.76 -1.46
CA ARG A 61 7.56 6.50 -2.59
C ARG A 61 6.63 5.31 -2.29
N THR A 62 6.42 5.03 -1.01
CA THR A 62 5.56 3.95 -0.52
C THR A 62 4.53 4.54 0.42
N GLY A 63 3.27 4.45 0.05
CA GLY A 63 2.14 4.84 0.88
C GLY A 63 1.50 3.63 1.52
N ILE A 64 0.90 3.83 2.69
CA ILE A 64 0.03 2.86 3.35
C ILE A 64 -1.34 3.50 3.51
N PHE A 65 -2.39 2.78 3.14
CA PHE A 65 -3.79 3.11 3.39
C PHE A 65 -4.41 1.98 4.20
N ILE A 66 -5.02 2.27 5.35
CA ILE A 66 -5.61 1.30 6.29
C ILE A 66 -7.00 1.79 6.69
#